data_AF-A0A538L6X6-F1
#
_entry.id   AF-A0A538L6X6-F1
#
_cell.length_a   1.000
_cell.length_b   1.000
_cell.length_c   1.000
_cell.angle_alpha   90.00
_cell.angle_beta   90.00
_cell.angle_gamma   90.00
#
_symmetry.space_group_name_H-M   'P 1'
#
loop_
_entity.id
_entity.type
_entity.pdbx_description
1 polymer ?
#
loop_
_entity_poly.entity_id
_entity_poly.type
_entity_poly.pdbx_seq_one_letter_code
_entity_poly.pdbx_strand_id
1 'polypeptide(L)' 'MEAAEVSLRRWLRRQLRQPTPLREHLEAAVENDDPAEARRLVERFEFTDAQRRNVEQLLEAWERTLDRTGR' A
#
# COMPACT_ATOMS: atom_id res chain seq x y z
N MET A 1 2.57 -10.62 -10.87
CA MET A 1 2.33 -9.40 -10.07
C MET A 1 1.75 -8.35 -11.01
N GLU A 2 0.65 -7.74 -10.62
CA GLU A 2 -0.07 -6.75 -11.42
C GLU A 2 0.58 -5.36 -11.27
N ALA A 3 0.41 -4.49 -12.28
CA ALA A 3 1.12 -3.21 -12.34
C ALA A 3 0.85 -2.29 -11.13
N ALA A 4 -0.36 -2.35 -10.57
CA ALA A 4 -0.76 -1.57 -9.39
C ALA A 4 -0.03 -2.03 -8.11
N GLU A 5 0.04 -3.34 -7.86
CA GLU A 5 0.75 -3.93 -6.71
C GLU A 5 2.24 -3.57 -6.74
N VAL A 6 2.87 -3.68 -7.92
CA VAL A 6 4.29 -3.30 -8.11
C VAL A 6 4.50 -1.82 -7.85
N SER A 7 3.58 -0.97 -8.33
CA SER A 7 3.63 0.48 -8.12
C SER A 7 3.52 0.84 -6.64
N LEU A 8 2.60 0.20 -5.91
CA LEU A 8 2.44 0.37 -4.47
C LEU A 8 3.70 -0.05 -3.71
N ARG A 9 4.23 -1.25 -3.94
CA ARG A 9 5.47 -1.71 -3.29
C ARG A 9 6.66 -0.81 -3.60
N ARG A 10 6.78 -0.34 -4.86
CA ARG A 10 7.84 0.59 -5.24
C ARG A 10 7.72 1.92 -4.50
N TRP A 11 6.50 2.43 -4.35
CA TRP A 11 6.24 3.65 -3.60
C TRP A 11 6.57 3.48 -2.12
N LEU A 12 6.14 2.38 -1.48
CA LEU A 12 6.44 2.08 -0.07
C LEU A 12 7.94 2.05 0.18
N ARG A 13 8.71 1.33 -0.64
CA ARG A 13 10.17 1.29 -0.55
C ARG A 13 10.85 2.66 -0.76
N ARG A 14 10.22 3.54 -1.54
CA ARG A 14 10.73 4.89 -1.85
C ARG A 14 10.44 5.87 -0.71
N GLN A 15 9.23 5.86 -0.16
CA GLN A 15 8.79 6.80 0.87
C GLN A 15 9.18 6.35 2.29
N LEU A 16 9.12 5.04 2.56
CA LEU A 16 9.43 4.42 3.84
C LEU A 16 10.76 3.68 3.77
N ARG A 17 11.85 4.40 3.46
CA ARG A 17 13.17 3.78 3.26
C ARG A 17 13.72 3.10 4.53
N GLN A 18 13.36 3.61 5.70
CA GLN A 18 13.78 3.00 6.96
C GLN A 18 12.87 1.82 7.31
N PRO A 19 13.43 0.65 7.67
CA PRO A 19 12.64 -0.43 8.23
C PRO A 19 12.04 0.03 9.56
N THR A 20 10.73 -0.14 9.69
CA THR A 20 9.98 0.08 10.93
C THR A 20 8.94 -1.03 11.04
N PRO A 21 8.55 -1.44 12.25
CA PRO A 21 7.52 -2.47 12.42
C PRO A 21 6.24 -2.14 11.65
N LEU A 22 5.83 -0.87 11.63
CA LEU A 22 4.64 -0.43 10.91
C LEU A 22 4.78 -0.57 9.39
N ARG A 23 5.96 -0.29 8.84
CA ARG A 23 6.25 -0.51 7.41
C ARG A 23 6.23 -2.00 7.09
N GLU A 24 6.86 -2.83 7.89
CA GLU A 24 6.92 -4.28 7.67
C GLU A 24 5.51 -4.89 7.69
N HIS A 25 4.65 -4.44 8.61
CA HIS A 25 3.24 -4.83 8.64
C HIS A 25 2.49 -4.37 7.38
N LEU A 26 2.77 -3.16 6.89
CA LEU A 26 2.15 -2.65 5.67
C LEU A 26 2.61 -3.44 4.44
N GLU A 27 3.87 -3.82 4.37
CA GLU A 27 4.39 -4.71 3.31
C GLU A 27 3.75 -6.09 3.38
N ALA A 28 3.59 -6.65 4.59
CA ALA A 28 2.92 -7.93 4.81
C ALA A 28 1.43 -7.87 4.41
N ALA A 29 0.70 -6.79 4.71
CA ALA A 29 -0.69 -6.62 4.26
C ALA A 29 -0.80 -6.63 2.74
N VAL A 30 0.13 -5.97 2.03
CA VAL A 30 0.20 -5.99 0.56
C VAL A 30 0.60 -7.37 0.01
N GLU A 31 1.43 -8.13 0.71
CA GLU A 31 1.79 -9.51 0.33
C GLU A 31 0.66 -10.52 0.54
N ASN A 32 -0.23 -10.28 1.50
CA ASN A 32 -1.37 -11.14 1.81
C ASN A 32 -2.67 -10.71 1.12
N ASP A 33 -2.61 -9.78 0.16
CA ASP A 33 -3.79 -9.28 -0.54
C ASP A 33 -4.88 -8.72 0.43
N ASP A 34 -4.46 -8.08 1.54
CA ASP A 34 -5.35 -7.47 2.54
C ASP A 34 -5.40 -5.92 2.42
N PRO A 35 -6.27 -5.37 1.55
CA PRO A 35 -6.39 -3.93 1.37
C PRO A 35 -6.99 -3.21 2.57
N ALA A 36 -7.82 -3.88 3.37
CA ALA A 36 -8.42 -3.27 4.56
C ALA A 36 -7.35 -2.98 5.61
N GLU A 37 -6.45 -3.94 5.86
CA GLU A 37 -5.33 -3.75 6.77
C GLU A 37 -4.32 -2.73 6.23
N ALA A 38 -4.02 -2.77 4.93
CA ALA A 38 -3.12 -1.79 4.32
C ALA A 38 -3.64 -0.34 4.53
N ARG A 39 -4.95 -0.11 4.37
CA ARG A 39 -5.57 1.20 4.66
C ARG A 39 -5.43 1.60 6.12
N ARG A 40 -5.78 0.70 7.05
CA ARG A 40 -5.65 0.95 8.50
C ARG A 40 -4.23 1.33 8.89
N LEU A 41 -3.23 0.68 8.30
CA LEU A 41 -1.82 0.96 8.58
C LEU A 41 -1.37 2.31 7.98
N VAL A 42 -1.83 2.65 6.77
CA VAL A 42 -1.54 3.95 6.12
C VAL A 42 -2.06 5.14 6.94
N GLU A 43 -3.19 5.01 7.61
CA GLU A 43 -3.72 6.04 8.53
C GLU A 43 -2.79 6.33 9.71
N ARG A 44 -1.94 5.37 10.11
CA ARG A 44 -1.01 5.51 11.24
C ARG A 44 0.29 6.23 10.88
N PHE A 45 0.54 6.51 9.59
CA PHE A 45 1.69 7.27 9.15
C PHE A 45 1.37 8.76 9.04
N GLU A 46 2.34 9.59 9.45
CA GLU A 46 2.32 11.04 9.23
C GLU A 46 2.79 11.36 7.82
N PHE A 47 1.86 11.32 6.87
CA PHE A 47 2.09 11.74 5.49
C PHE A 47 1.71 13.21 5.28
N THR A 48 2.44 13.88 4.41
CA THR A 48 1.94 15.11 3.77
C THR A 48 0.67 14.80 2.97
N ASP A 49 -0.20 15.78 2.77
CA ASP A 49 -1.44 15.59 1.99
C ASP A 49 -1.17 15.03 0.58
N ALA A 50 -0.06 15.45 -0.04
CA ALA A 50 0.33 14.96 -1.36
C ALA A 50 0.75 13.48 -1.32
N GLN A 51 1.47 13.05 -0.29
CA GLN A 51 1.82 11.65 -0.10
C GLN A 51 0.58 10.81 0.21
N ARG A 52 -0.32 11.32 1.07
CA ARG A 52 -1.59 10.67 1.43
C ARG A 52 -2.46 10.42 0.21
N ARG A 53 -2.72 11.45 -0.60
CA ARG A 53 -3.48 11.31 -1.86
C ARG A 53 -2.87 10.32 -2.83
N ASN A 54 -1.54 10.23 -2.89
CA ASN A 54 -0.85 9.30 -3.78
C ASN A 54 -1.02 7.85 -3.30
N VAL A 55 -0.76 7.57 -2.02
CA VAL A 55 -0.92 6.21 -1.49
C VAL A 55 -2.38 5.74 -1.55
N GLU A 56 -3.35 6.61 -1.31
CA GLU A 56 -4.77 6.30 -1.44
C GLU A 56 -5.15 5.88 -2.87
N GLN A 57 -4.66 6.60 -3.90
CA GLN A 57 -4.87 6.24 -5.30
C GLN A 57 -4.20 4.90 -5.67
N LEU A 58 -3.02 4.63 -5.13
CA LEU A 58 -2.33 3.36 -5.34
C LEU A 58 -3.07 2.19 -4.70
N LEU A 59 -3.59 2.36 -3.48
CA LEU A 59 -4.42 1.37 -2.79
C LEU A 59 -5.71 1.10 -3.57
N GLU A 60 -6.42 2.14 -4.02
CA GLU A 60 -7.64 2.01 -4.83
C GLU A 60 -7.38 1.27 -6.15
N ALA A 61 -6.27 1.57 -6.85
CA ALA A 61 -5.90 0.87 -8.08
C ALA A 61 -5.54 -0.60 -7.85
N TRP A 62 -4.90 -0.90 -6.72
CA TRP A 62 -4.58 -2.26 -6.33
C TRP A 62 -5.83 -3.06 -5.94
N GLU A 63 -6.76 -2.49 -5.19
CA GLU A 63 -8.04 -3.15 -4.85
C GLU A 63 -8.85 -3.52 -6.09
N ARG A 64 -9.01 -2.59 -7.04
CA ARG A 64 -9.65 -2.89 -8.33
C ARG A 64 -8.99 -4.05 -9.07
N THR A 65 -7.68 -4.23 -8.86
CA THR A 65 -6.94 -5.35 -9.45
C THR A 65 -7.24 -6.67 -8.74
N LEU A 66 -7.35 -6.66 -7.41
CA LEU A 66 -7.78 -7.84 -6.64
C LEU A 66 -9.18 -8.27 -7.06
N ASP A 67 -10.13 -7.32 -7.09
CA ASP A 67 -11.51 -7.57 -7.54
C ASP A 67 -11.57 -8.18 -8.94
N ARG A 68 -10.77 -7.67 -9.88
CA ARG A 68 -10.69 -8.17 -11.26
C ARG A 68 -10.08 -9.57 -11.34
N THR A 69 -9.15 -9.90 -10.46
CA THR A 69 -8.43 -11.18 -10.48
C THR A 69 -9.09 -12.26 -9.62
N GLY A 70 -10.11 -11.89 -8.83
CA GLY A 70 -10.85 -12.81 -7.96
C GLY A 70 -9.98 -13.39 -6.83
N ARG A 71 -8.97 -12.64 -6.40
CA ARG A 71 -8.20 -12.96 -5.19
C ARG A 71 -8.88 -12.42 -3.95
#